data_AF-A0A5R9L3G2-F1
#
_entry.id   AF-A0A5R9L3G2-F1
#
_cell.length_a   1.000
_cell.length_b   1.000
_cell.length_c   1.000
_cell.angle_alpha   90.00
_cell.angle_beta   90.00
_cell.angle_gamma   90.00
#
_symmetry.space_group_name_H-M   'P 1'
#
loop_
_entity.id
_entity.type
_entity.pdbx_description
1 polymer ?
#
loop_
_entity_poly.entity_id
_entity_poly.type
_entity_poly.pdbx_seq_one_letter_code
_entity_poly.pdbx_strand_id
1 'polypeptide(L)'
;MTLSQLFNAISQNPWPTVIYFIILPLATWLIGIVANGSKDVKFWSLIYAIIVYAVCIPGIFAVTLNIYLFLFERQSIWQANIVLQYLPIISMAITLMLIKSKIPFSLIPGFGKLSGFLTLIAALIGVMWFFDRIHLVAFTYVPFSVILIGFILTLLAIRFAWSKLF
;
A
#
# COMPACT_ATOMS: atom_id res chain seq x y z
N MET A 1 9.36 17.51 -7.20
CA MET A 1 10.23 16.32 -7.13
C MET A 1 9.45 15.11 -7.59
N THR A 2 9.96 14.30 -8.51
CA THR A 2 9.35 13.01 -8.90
C THR A 2 9.70 11.91 -7.89
N LEU A 3 8.97 10.78 -7.89
CA LEU A 3 9.31 9.63 -7.03
C LEU A 3 10.75 9.12 -7.29
N SER A 4 11.18 9.13 -8.55
CA SER A 4 12.55 8.79 -8.92
C SER A 4 13.57 9.76 -8.32
N GLN A 5 13.30 11.08 -8.35
CA GLN A 5 14.15 12.08 -7.72
C GLN A 5 14.21 11.94 -6.20
N LEU A 6 13.09 11.58 -5.55
CA LEU A 6 13.05 11.29 -4.11
C LEU A 6 13.92 10.07 -3.77
N PHE A 7 13.79 8.99 -4.51
CA PHE A 7 14.59 7.78 -4.29
C PHE A 7 16.08 8.03 -4.53
N ASN A 8 16.43 8.83 -5.54
CA ASN A 8 17.81 9.23 -5.79
C ASN A 8 18.37 10.11 -4.66
N ALA A 9 17.59 11.09 -4.17
CA ALA A 9 17.99 11.91 -3.03
C ALA A 9 18.24 11.09 -1.76
N ILE A 10 17.37 10.12 -1.46
CA ILE A 10 17.54 9.23 -0.30
C ILE A 10 18.73 8.26 -0.51
N SER A 11 18.96 7.83 -1.75
CA SER A 11 20.11 6.97 -2.07
C SER A 11 21.44 7.72 -1.95
N GLN A 12 21.47 9.02 -2.26
CA GLN A 12 22.67 9.87 -2.11
C GLN A 12 23.00 10.17 -0.65
N ASN A 13 21.98 10.35 0.21
CA ASN A 13 22.18 10.53 1.64
C ASN A 13 21.17 9.70 2.45
N PRO A 14 21.50 8.43 2.77
CA PRO A 14 20.57 7.52 3.43
C PRO A 14 20.43 7.79 4.94
N TRP A 15 21.39 8.48 5.56
CA TRP A 15 21.48 8.65 7.01
C TRP A 15 20.23 9.25 7.66
N PRO A 16 19.58 10.31 7.13
CA PRO A 16 18.37 10.86 7.73
C PRO A 16 17.22 9.85 7.78
N THR A 17 17.06 9.06 6.72
CA THR A 17 16.04 8.01 6.62
C THR A 17 16.34 6.89 7.62
N VAL A 18 17.61 6.48 7.71
CA VAL A 18 18.04 5.47 8.67
C VAL A 18 17.80 5.91 10.11
N ILE A 19 18.20 7.13 10.47
CA ILE A 19 18.00 7.68 11.81
C ILE A 19 16.51 7.75 12.14
N TYR A 20 15.67 8.19 11.20
CA TYR A 20 14.22 8.23 11.38
C TYR A 20 13.63 6.83 11.69
N PHE A 21 14.03 5.78 10.96
CA PHE A 21 13.51 4.44 11.21
C PHE A 21 14.12 3.74 12.42
N ILE A 22 15.29 4.17 12.88
CA ILE A 22 15.90 3.66 14.11
C ILE A 22 15.33 4.37 15.35
N ILE A 23 15.04 5.67 15.28
CA ILE A 23 14.54 6.42 16.43
C ILE A 23 13.13 5.99 16.86
N LEU A 24 12.30 5.52 15.92
CA LEU A 24 10.93 5.08 16.22
C LEU A 24 10.85 3.84 17.14
N PRO A 25 11.52 2.71 16.83
CA PRO A 25 11.55 1.56 17.74
C PRO A 25 12.29 1.89 19.05
N LEU A 26 13.34 2.71 19.00
CA LEU A 26 14.03 3.17 20.22
C LEU A 26 13.11 4.02 21.11
N ALA A 27 12.38 4.98 20.53
CA ALA A 27 11.42 5.80 21.25
C ALA A 27 10.31 4.94 21.85
N THR A 28 9.80 3.96 21.10
CA THR A 28 8.81 2.99 21.57
C THR A 28 9.31 2.21 22.77
N TRP A 29 10.56 1.75 22.70
CA TRP A 29 11.19 1.01 23.79
C TRP A 29 11.37 1.88 25.04
N LEU A 30 11.88 3.10 24.90
CA LEU A 30 12.03 4.06 26.00
C LEU A 30 10.68 4.41 26.64
N ILE A 31 9.68 4.73 25.83
CA ILE A 31 8.31 5.01 26.29
C ILE A 31 7.73 3.78 27.01
N GLY A 32 8.00 2.58 26.51
CA GLY A 32 7.57 1.34 27.15
C GLY A 32 8.24 1.03 28.49
N ILE A 33 9.37 1.67 28.81
CA ILE A 33 9.98 1.62 30.15
C ILE A 33 9.30 2.64 31.07
N VAL A 34 9.12 3.88 30.60
CA VAL A 34 8.54 4.98 31.40
C VAL A 34 7.05 4.77 31.68
N ALA A 35 6.30 4.25 30.71
CA ALA A 35 4.88 3.97 30.84
C ALA A 35 4.59 2.79 31.79
N ASN A 36 5.58 1.95 32.08
CA ASN A 36 5.42 0.73 32.88
C ASN A 36 5.12 1.11 34.35
N GLY A 37 3.88 0.89 34.78
CA GLY A 37 3.40 1.25 36.13
C GLY A 37 2.60 2.56 36.22
N SER A 38 2.41 3.25 35.09
CA SER A 38 1.55 4.44 35.04
C SER A 38 0.05 4.06 34.94
N LYS A 39 -0.83 4.84 35.58
CA LYS A 39 -2.29 4.62 35.56
C LYS A 39 -2.98 5.28 34.35
N ASP A 40 -2.31 6.19 33.66
CA ASP A 40 -2.87 7.02 32.58
C ASP A 40 -2.84 6.31 31.22
N VAL A 41 -3.56 5.19 31.12
CA VAL A 41 -3.66 4.36 29.90
C VAL A 41 -4.07 5.17 28.67
N LYS A 42 -4.94 6.18 28.85
CA LYS A 42 -5.40 7.05 27.75
C LYS A 42 -4.28 7.90 27.15
N PHE A 43 -3.40 8.46 27.99
CA PHE A 43 -2.31 9.32 27.54
C PHE A 43 -1.27 8.52 26.75
N TRP A 44 -0.85 7.36 27.29
CA TRP A 44 0.12 6.51 26.62
C TRP A 44 -0.43 5.90 25.33
N SER A 45 -1.72 5.54 25.30
CA SER A 45 -2.35 5.07 24.07
C SER A 45 -2.28 6.11 22.94
N LEU A 46 -2.45 7.40 23.24
CA LEU A 46 -2.31 8.48 22.26
C LEU A 46 -0.87 8.57 21.72
N ILE A 47 0.13 8.51 22.60
CA ILE A 47 1.55 8.52 22.21
C ILE A 47 1.87 7.33 21.31
N TYR A 48 1.44 6.13 21.70
CA TYR A 48 1.62 4.94 20.88
C TYR A 48 0.90 5.04 19.54
N ALA A 49 -0.28 5.67 19.48
CA ALA A 49 -0.97 5.91 18.21
C ALA A 49 -0.12 6.75 17.25
N ILE A 50 0.48 7.86 17.73
CA ILE A 50 1.35 8.71 16.91
C ILE A 50 2.50 7.90 16.32
N ILE A 51 3.15 7.07 17.14
CA ILE A 51 4.27 6.24 16.70
C ILE A 51 3.81 5.17 15.70
N VAL A 52 2.68 4.51 15.97
CA VAL A 52 2.09 3.52 15.05
C VAL A 52 1.83 4.15 13.70
N TYR A 53 1.19 5.32 13.63
CA TYR A 53 0.95 5.99 12.35
C TYR A 53 2.25 6.42 11.66
N ALA A 54 3.21 6.95 12.42
CA ALA A 54 4.51 7.37 11.88
C ALA A 54 5.29 6.21 11.23
N VAL A 55 5.19 5.00 11.79
CA VAL A 55 5.90 3.83 11.25
C VAL A 55 5.08 3.07 10.21
N CYS A 56 3.77 2.92 10.43
CA CYS A 56 2.91 2.13 9.54
C CYS A 56 2.70 2.77 8.17
N ILE A 57 2.59 4.10 8.07
CA ILE A 57 2.39 4.77 6.77
C ILE A 57 3.56 4.46 5.81
N PRO A 58 4.83 4.76 6.16
CA PRO A 58 5.95 4.43 5.29
C PRO A 58 6.20 2.92 5.18
N GLY A 59 5.90 2.13 6.23
CA GLY A 59 6.01 0.66 6.18
C GLY A 59 5.06 0.03 5.17
N ILE A 60 3.77 0.40 5.19
CA ILE A 60 2.75 -0.09 4.24
C ILE A 60 3.08 0.37 2.82
N PHE A 61 3.57 1.61 2.65
CA PHE A 61 4.03 2.10 1.36
C PHE A 61 5.18 1.25 0.81
N ALA A 62 6.20 0.96 1.62
CA ALA A 62 7.32 0.11 1.21
C ALA A 62 6.85 -1.31 0.84
N VAL A 63 5.97 -1.94 1.64
CA VAL A 63 5.39 -3.25 1.32
C VAL A 63 4.66 -3.22 -0.02
N THR A 64 3.77 -2.23 -0.21
CA THR A 64 2.95 -2.09 -1.42
C THR A 64 3.82 -1.89 -2.66
N LEU A 65 4.83 -1.02 -2.54
CA LEU A 65 5.78 -0.74 -3.62
C LEU A 65 6.58 -2.00 -4.00
N ASN A 66 7.08 -2.76 -3.03
CA ASN A 66 7.78 -4.01 -3.28
C ASN A 66 6.90 -5.02 -4.01
N ILE A 67 5.66 -5.21 -3.53
CA ILE A 67 4.72 -6.13 -4.16
C ILE A 67 4.43 -5.69 -5.60
N TYR A 68 4.23 -4.40 -5.84
CA TYR A 68 4.01 -3.87 -7.17
C TYR A 68 5.20 -4.10 -8.11
N LEU A 69 6.40 -3.72 -7.70
CA LEU A 69 7.63 -3.88 -8.49
C LEU A 69 7.93 -5.35 -8.78
N PHE A 70 7.63 -6.24 -7.84
CA PHE A 70 7.86 -7.67 -8.00
C PHE A 70 6.81 -8.34 -8.90
N LEU A 71 5.52 -8.09 -8.65
CA LEU A 71 4.43 -8.78 -9.36
C LEU A 71 4.21 -8.24 -10.78
N PHE A 72 4.28 -6.93 -10.98
CA PHE A 72 3.93 -6.29 -12.25
C PHE A 72 5.16 -5.92 -13.07
N GLU A 73 6.17 -5.27 -12.45
CA GLU A 73 7.39 -4.88 -13.19
C GLU A 73 8.44 -5.99 -13.27
N ARG A 74 8.27 -7.08 -12.52
CA ARG A 74 9.23 -8.21 -12.42
C ARG A 74 10.66 -7.74 -12.12
N GLN A 75 10.81 -6.64 -11.38
CA GLN A 75 12.11 -6.17 -10.97
C GLN A 75 12.78 -7.20 -10.07
N SER A 76 14.08 -7.36 -10.28
CA SER A 76 14.89 -8.25 -9.45
C SER A 76 15.00 -7.69 -8.04
N ILE A 77 14.70 -8.54 -7.06
CA ILE A 77 14.84 -8.26 -5.61
C ILE A 77 16.28 -7.84 -5.27
N TRP A 78 17.27 -8.24 -6.10
CA TRP A 78 18.68 -7.91 -5.93
C TRP A 78 19.04 -6.45 -6.24
N GLN A 79 18.19 -5.74 -6.99
CA GLN A 79 18.39 -4.31 -7.28
C GLN A 79 17.60 -3.41 -6.32
N ALA A 80 16.92 -4.01 -5.33
CA ALA A 80 16.15 -3.30 -4.33
C ALA A 80 17.06 -2.43 -3.44
N ASN A 81 16.70 -1.16 -3.28
CA ASN A 81 17.37 -0.30 -2.30
C ASN A 81 16.94 -0.72 -0.88
N ILE A 82 17.89 -1.25 -0.11
CA ILE A 82 17.61 -1.80 1.22
C ILE A 82 17.01 -0.78 2.17
N VAL A 83 17.47 0.47 2.11
CA VAL A 83 17.03 1.57 2.99
C VAL A 83 15.60 1.99 2.69
N LEU A 84 15.19 1.96 1.43
CA LEU A 84 13.85 2.38 1.02
C LEU A 84 12.82 1.25 1.08
N GLN A 85 13.27 0.03 0.78
CA GLN A 85 12.36 -1.10 0.57
C GLN A 85 12.24 -1.99 1.81
N TYR A 86 13.34 -2.28 2.52
CA TYR A 86 13.31 -3.20 3.66
C TYR A 86 13.30 -2.50 5.01
N LEU A 87 14.07 -1.42 5.17
CA LEU A 87 14.20 -0.73 6.45
C LEU A 87 12.86 -0.26 7.04
N PRO A 88 11.92 0.33 6.27
CA PRO A 88 10.62 0.74 6.82
C PRO A 88 9.79 -0.46 7.29
N ILE A 89 9.88 -1.59 6.58
CA ILE A 89 9.15 -2.83 6.90
C ILE A 89 9.69 -3.43 8.20
N ILE A 90 11.02 -3.51 8.34
CA ILE A 90 11.69 -4.04 9.55
C ILE A 90 11.39 -3.13 10.75
N SER A 91 11.52 -1.82 10.59
CA SER A 91 11.22 -0.85 11.66
C SER A 91 9.74 -0.93 12.09
N MET A 92 8.82 -1.10 11.14
CA MET A 92 7.41 -1.35 11.42
C MET A 92 7.18 -2.62 12.21
N ALA A 93 7.74 -3.73 11.79
CA ALA A 93 7.59 -5.00 12.49
C ALA A 93 8.09 -4.91 13.94
N ILE A 94 9.30 -4.37 14.14
CA ILE A 94 9.90 -4.21 15.48
C ILE A 94 9.05 -3.28 16.34
N THR A 95 8.67 -2.12 15.82
CA THR A 95 7.90 -1.13 16.58
C THR A 95 6.54 -1.71 17.00
N LEU A 96 5.82 -2.35 16.08
CA LEU A 96 4.53 -2.96 16.41
C LEU A 96 4.68 -4.12 17.42
N MET A 97 5.72 -4.94 17.31
CA MET A 97 5.99 -6.01 18.28
C MET A 97 6.25 -5.45 19.68
N LEU A 98 7.03 -4.37 19.79
CA LEU A 98 7.29 -3.70 21.06
C LEU A 98 6.00 -3.13 21.68
N ILE A 99 5.15 -2.48 20.88
CA ILE A 99 3.87 -1.92 21.35
C ILE A 99 2.91 -3.02 21.79
N LYS A 100 2.80 -4.11 21.01
CA LYS A 100 1.95 -5.27 21.32
C LYS A 100 2.26 -5.87 22.69
N SER A 101 3.54 -5.84 23.09
CA SER A 101 3.97 -6.35 24.39
C SER A 101 3.58 -5.45 25.57
N LYS A 102 3.19 -4.19 25.31
CA LYS A 102 2.91 -3.18 26.34
C LYS A 102 1.42 -2.88 26.46
N ILE A 103 0.72 -2.72 25.35
CA ILE A 103 -0.72 -2.44 25.31
C ILE A 103 -1.42 -3.26 24.21
N PRO A 104 -2.66 -3.72 24.46
CA PRO A 104 -3.45 -4.34 23.41
C PRO A 104 -3.78 -3.31 22.31
N PHE A 105 -3.67 -3.72 21.04
CA PHE A 105 -3.91 -2.84 19.89
C PHE A 105 -5.34 -2.29 19.81
N SER A 106 -6.30 -2.93 20.48
CA SER A 106 -7.69 -2.43 20.58
C SER A 106 -7.79 -1.10 21.32
N LEU A 107 -6.83 -0.80 22.21
CA LEU A 107 -6.79 0.48 22.93
C LEU A 107 -6.19 1.61 22.10
N ILE A 108 -5.47 1.30 21.01
CA ILE A 108 -4.81 2.30 20.17
C ILE A 108 -5.83 2.97 19.25
N PRO A 109 -6.06 4.28 19.39
CA PRO A 109 -7.03 4.98 18.56
C PRO A 109 -6.64 4.88 17.08
N GLY A 110 -7.58 4.40 16.26
CA GLY A 110 -7.41 4.34 14.82
C GLY A 110 -6.65 3.12 14.27
N PHE A 111 -6.15 2.22 15.12
CA PHE A 111 -5.49 0.98 14.65
C PHE A 111 -6.38 0.12 13.75
N GLY A 112 -7.68 0.04 14.05
CA GLY A 112 -8.64 -0.67 13.19
C GLY A 112 -8.73 -0.09 11.77
N LYS A 113 -8.56 1.23 11.61
CA LYS A 113 -8.55 1.88 10.28
C LYS A 113 -7.29 1.50 9.49
N LEU A 114 -6.13 1.39 10.15
CA LEU A 114 -4.88 0.95 9.53
C LEU A 114 -4.97 -0.51 9.06
N SER A 115 -5.50 -1.39 9.90
CA SER A 115 -5.72 -2.79 9.52
C SER A 115 -6.70 -2.90 8.34
N GLY A 116 -7.84 -2.19 8.39
CA GLY A 116 -8.81 -2.19 7.30
C GLY A 116 -8.23 -1.63 5.99
N PHE A 117 -7.42 -0.58 6.07
CA PHE A 117 -6.71 -0.03 4.91
C PHE A 117 -5.72 -1.03 4.31
N LEU A 118 -4.95 -1.75 5.14
CA LEU A 118 -4.05 -2.79 4.67
C LEU A 118 -4.81 -3.94 4.01
N THR A 119 -5.94 -4.38 4.58
CA THR A 119 -6.80 -5.39 3.98
C THR A 119 -7.36 -4.93 2.63
N LEU A 120 -7.78 -3.67 2.51
CA LEU A 120 -8.26 -3.11 1.25
C LEU A 120 -7.15 -3.07 0.19
N ILE A 121 -5.94 -2.60 0.55
CA ILE A 121 -4.80 -2.61 -0.36
C ILE A 121 -4.47 -4.03 -0.80
N ALA A 122 -4.39 -4.98 0.14
CA ALA A 122 -4.09 -6.37 -0.17
C ALA A 122 -5.15 -6.99 -1.10
N ALA A 123 -6.44 -6.69 -0.86
CA ALA A 123 -7.52 -7.13 -1.74
C ALA A 123 -7.40 -6.52 -3.14
N LEU A 124 -7.14 -5.21 -3.25
CA LEU A 124 -6.96 -4.52 -4.54
C LEU A 124 -5.77 -5.08 -5.31
N ILE A 125 -4.60 -5.24 -4.67
CA ILE A 125 -3.43 -5.84 -5.29
C ILE A 125 -3.73 -7.28 -5.71
N GLY A 126 -4.41 -8.06 -4.88
CA GLY A 126 -4.80 -9.44 -5.20
C GLY A 126 -5.70 -9.51 -6.45
N VAL A 127 -6.68 -8.62 -6.55
CA VAL A 127 -7.53 -8.49 -7.73
C VAL A 127 -6.69 -8.06 -8.94
N MET A 128 -5.89 -7.00 -8.83
CA MET A 128 -5.05 -6.53 -9.94
C MET A 128 -4.09 -7.61 -10.43
N TRP A 129 -3.48 -8.37 -9.52
CA TRP A 129 -2.60 -9.48 -9.84
C TRP A 129 -3.35 -10.62 -10.54
N PHE A 130 -4.57 -10.92 -10.11
CA PHE A 130 -5.43 -11.90 -10.78
C PHE A 130 -5.76 -11.46 -12.22
N PHE A 131 -6.09 -10.19 -12.43
CA PHE A 131 -6.35 -9.61 -13.75
C PHE A 131 -5.11 -9.64 -14.66
N ASP A 132 -3.95 -9.24 -14.13
CA ASP A 132 -2.66 -9.28 -14.85
C ASP A 132 -2.32 -10.72 -15.27
N ARG A 133 -2.48 -11.68 -14.34
CA ARG A 133 -2.14 -13.07 -14.60
C ARG A 133 -3.09 -13.76 -15.56
N ILE A 134 -4.37 -13.40 -15.56
CA ILE A 134 -5.35 -13.97 -16.49
C ILE A 134 -4.92 -13.74 -17.93
N HIS A 135 -4.03 -12.77 -18.22
CA HIS A 135 -3.82 -12.28 -19.58
C HIS A 135 -5.21 -12.17 -20.19
N LEU A 136 -5.99 -11.19 -19.75
CA LEU A 136 -7.15 -10.77 -20.53
C LEU A 136 -6.58 -10.29 -21.87
N VAL A 137 -6.21 -11.25 -22.72
CA VAL A 137 -6.40 -11.23 -24.14
C VAL A 137 -7.89 -11.02 -24.23
N ALA A 138 -8.29 -9.75 -24.11
CA ALA A 138 -9.38 -9.25 -24.90
C ALA A 138 -9.01 -9.76 -26.29
N PHE A 139 -9.63 -10.88 -26.68
CA PHE A 139 -9.57 -11.42 -28.02
C PHE A 139 -10.33 -10.43 -28.89
N THR A 140 -9.78 -9.24 -28.95
CA THR A 140 -10.24 -8.08 -29.68
C THR A 140 -9.20 -7.96 -30.78
N TYR A 141 -9.09 -9.04 -31.56
CA TYR A 141 -8.50 -8.98 -32.90
C TYR A 141 -9.31 -8.03 -33.79
N VAL A 142 -10.50 -7.63 -33.33
CA VAL A 142 -11.38 -6.66 -33.98
C VAL A 142 -11.08 -5.27 -33.41
N PRO A 143 -10.55 -4.32 -34.18
CA PRO A 143 -10.32 -2.95 -33.73
C PRO A 143 -11.57 -2.37 -33.06
N PHE A 144 -11.41 -1.57 -32.00
CA PHE A 144 -12.54 -0.93 -31.30
C PHE A 144 -13.49 -0.19 -32.27
N SER A 145 -12.92 0.35 -33.36
CA SER A 145 -13.65 0.97 -34.48
C SER A 145 -14.68 0.05 -35.14
N VAL A 146 -14.37 -1.24 -35.32
CA VAL A 146 -15.26 -2.21 -35.99
C VAL A 146 -16.43 -2.60 -35.10
N ILE A 147 -16.22 -2.69 -33.79
CA ILE A 147 -17.29 -2.91 -32.80
C ILE A 147 -18.26 -1.73 -32.84
N LEU A 148 -17.71 -0.51 -32.90
CA LEU A 148 -18.50 0.73 -32.94
C LEU A 148 -19.30 0.84 -34.26
N ILE A 149 -18.70 0.47 -35.39
CA ILE A 149 -19.38 0.41 -36.70
C ILE A 149 -20.50 -0.65 -36.69
N GLY A 150 -20.24 -1.85 -36.15
CA GLY A 150 -21.24 -2.91 -36.05
C GLY A 150 -22.45 -2.52 -35.20
N PHE A 151 -22.21 -1.81 -34.09
CA PHE A 151 -23.26 -1.29 -33.21
C PHE A 151 -24.12 -0.22 -33.91
N ILE A 152 -23.50 0.70 -34.66
CA ILE A 152 -24.22 1.71 -35.44
C ILE A 152 -25.04 1.05 -36.56
N LEU A 153 -24.47 0.07 -37.27
CA LEU A 153 -25.14 -0.65 -38.35
C LEU A 153 -26.37 -1.42 -37.84
N THR A 154 -26.28 -2.07 -36.68
CA THR A 154 -27.41 -2.78 -36.08
C THR A 154 -28.51 -1.83 -35.63
N LEU A 155 -28.18 -0.69 -35.02
CA LEU A 155 -29.16 0.34 -34.68
C LEU A 155 -29.88 0.90 -35.92
N LEU A 156 -29.13 1.13 -37.01
CA LEU A 156 -29.71 1.57 -38.27
C LEU A 156 -30.59 0.49 -38.90
N ALA A 157 -30.18 -0.78 -38.87
CA ALA A 157 -30.96 -1.89 -39.39
C ALA A 157 -32.27 -2.06 -38.62
N ILE A 158 -32.26 -1.95 -37.29
CA ILE A 158 -33.45 -1.98 -36.44
C ILE A 158 -34.37 -0.80 -36.78
N ARG A 159 -33.81 0.41 -36.89
CA ARG A 159 -34.57 1.61 -37.27
C ARG A 159 -35.24 1.45 -38.64
N PHE A 160 -34.53 0.88 -39.62
CA PHE A 160 -35.03 0.69 -40.97
C PHE A 160 -36.06 -0.45 -41.07
N ALA A 161 -35.88 -1.51 -40.28
CA ALA A 161 -36.84 -2.61 -40.16
C ALA A 161 -38.15 -2.12 -39.54
N TRP A 162 -38.08 -1.28 -38.50
CA TRP A 162 -39.26 -0.69 -37.85
C TRP A 162 -39.99 0.30 -38.75
N SER A 163 -39.29 1.09 -39.56
CA SER A 163 -39.93 2.02 -40.51
C SER A 163 -40.54 1.35 -41.75
N LYS A 164 -40.35 0.04 -41.95
CA LYS A 164 -41.00 -0.73 -43.01
C LYS A 164 -42.13 -1.63 -42.50
N LEU A 165 -42.17 -1.92 -41.20
CA LEU A 165 -43.18 -2.75 -40.56
C LEU A 165 -44.33 -1.93 -39.93
N PHE A 166 -44.13 -0.63 -39.72
CA PHE A 166 -45.15 0.38 -39.40
C PHE A 166 -45.23 1.42 -40.52
#